data_AF-A0A1H3RGT8-F1
#
_entry.id   AF-A0A1H3RGT8-F1
#
_cell.length_a   1.000
_cell.length_b   1.000
_cell.length_c   1.000
_cell.angle_alpha   90.00
_cell.angle_beta   90.00
_cell.angle_gamma   90.00
#
_symmetry.space_group_name_H-M   'P 1'
#
loop_
_entity.id
_entity.type
_entity.pdbx_description
1 polymer ?
#
loop_
_entity_poly.entity_id
_entity_poly.type
_entity_poly.pdbx_seq_one_letter_code
_entity_poly.pdbx_strand_id
1 'polypeptide(L)'
;MWKKKARFYIPLYIVGYLVSLHITGVPSLIYLVPVKGLAVFIMVATGSGLYRVIEEKENFLIAGVKGIMSMLLGFFILLLFGLLQSILLKYGIDITPIVGLPID
;
A
#
# COMPACT_ATOMS: atom_id res chain seq x y z
N MET A 1 0.10 21.39 9.37
CA MET A 1 0.78 20.07 9.27
C MET A 1 0.12 19.16 8.22
N TRP A 2 -1.16 18.81 8.35
CA TRP A 2 -1.88 17.95 7.39
C TRP A 2 -1.93 18.47 5.95
N LYS A 3 -2.18 19.79 5.76
CA LYS A 3 -2.19 20.41 4.42
C LYS A 3 -0.84 20.28 3.67
N LYS A 4 0.29 20.18 4.39
CA LYS A 4 1.61 19.98 3.77
C LYS A 4 1.80 18.54 3.35
N LYS A 5 1.48 17.57 4.23
CA LYS A 5 1.52 16.13 3.91
C LYS A 5 0.58 15.77 2.75
N ALA A 6 -0.64 16.31 2.74
CA ALA A 6 -1.63 16.04 1.70
C ALA A 6 -1.11 16.34 0.28
N ARG A 7 -0.26 17.37 0.10
CA ARG A 7 0.34 17.71 -1.19
C ARG A 7 1.27 16.64 -1.76
N PHE A 8 1.87 15.81 -0.91
CA PHE A 8 2.69 14.68 -1.35
C PHE A 8 1.86 13.40 -1.46
N TYR A 9 0.90 13.21 -0.55
CA TYR A 9 0.18 11.94 -0.42
C TYR A 9 -0.91 11.79 -1.48
N ILE A 10 -1.68 12.85 -1.77
CA ILE A 10 -2.80 12.78 -2.73
C ILE A 10 -2.32 12.45 -4.16
N PRO A 11 -1.30 13.13 -4.72
CA PRO A 11 -0.82 12.80 -6.07
C PRO A 11 -0.26 11.39 -6.15
N LEU A 12 0.51 10.95 -5.15
CA LEU A 12 1.08 9.62 -5.11
C LEU A 12 0.04 8.52 -4.95
N TYR A 13 -1.04 8.78 -4.21
CA TYR A 13 -2.18 7.88 -4.15
C TYR A 13 -2.86 7.75 -5.52
N ILE A 14 -3.09 8.85 -6.22
CA ILE A 14 -3.69 8.84 -7.57
C ILE A 14 -2.79 8.06 -8.53
N VAL A 15 -1.48 8.31 -8.53
CA VAL A 15 -0.51 7.58 -9.35
C VAL A 15 -0.52 6.09 -9.00
N GLY A 16 -0.45 5.75 -7.71
CA GLY A 16 -0.49 4.36 -7.27
C GLY A 16 -1.79 3.65 -7.65
N TYR A 17 -2.91 4.37 -7.63
CA TYR A 17 -4.21 3.86 -8.07
C TYR A 17 -4.25 3.60 -9.59
N LEU A 18 -3.73 4.52 -10.40
CA LEU A 18 -3.62 4.34 -11.85
C LEU A 18 -2.70 3.17 -12.23
N VAL A 19 -1.55 3.04 -11.55
CA VAL A 19 -0.63 1.91 -11.72
C VAL A 19 -1.32 0.60 -11.36
N SER A 20 -2.03 0.59 -10.23
CA SER A 20 -2.79 -0.58 -9.78
C SER A 20 -3.85 -0.99 -10.81
N LEU A 21 -4.65 -0.04 -11.30
CA LEU A 21 -5.62 -0.27 -12.37
C LEU A 21 -5.00 -0.77 -13.68
N HIS A 22 -3.81 -0.29 -14.04
CA HIS A 22 -3.11 -0.75 -15.23
C HIS A 22 -2.67 -2.23 -15.12
N ILE A 23 -2.24 -2.64 -13.92
CA ILE A 23 -1.78 -4.00 -13.65
C ILE A 23 -2.96 -4.97 -13.51
N THR A 24 -4.03 -4.59 -12.80
CA THR A 24 -5.15 -5.49 -12.49
C THR A 24 -6.32 -5.40 -13.48
N GLY A 25 -6.34 -4.40 -14.38
CA GLY A 25 -7.53 -4.05 -15.15
C GLY A 25 -8.58 -3.32 -14.32
N VAL A 26 -9.78 -3.08 -14.88
CA VAL A 26 -10.91 -2.50 -14.13
C VAL A 26 -11.46 -3.57 -13.16
N PRO A 27 -11.21 -3.45 -11.86
CA PRO A 27 -11.65 -4.44 -10.89
C PRO A 27 -13.19 -4.44 -10.81
N SER A 28 -13.81 -5.61 -10.65
CA SER A 28 -15.17 -5.66 -10.12
C SER A 28 -15.20 -4.97 -8.74
N LEU A 29 -16.35 -4.45 -8.30
CA LEU A 29 -16.48 -3.73 -7.00
C LEU A 29 -15.85 -4.48 -5.81
N ILE A 30 -15.77 -5.80 -5.92
CA ILE A 30 -15.22 -6.75 -4.96
C ILE A 30 -13.69 -6.62 -4.83
N TYR A 31 -12.97 -6.23 -5.88
CA TYR A 31 -11.50 -6.11 -5.92
C TYR A 31 -11.01 -4.66 -5.70
N LEU A 32 -11.86 -3.77 -5.21
CA LEU A 32 -11.46 -2.39 -4.92
C LEU A 32 -10.49 -2.27 -3.74
N VAL A 33 -10.54 -3.20 -2.77
CA VAL A 33 -9.68 -3.14 -1.58
C VAL A 33 -8.21 -3.40 -1.92
N PRO A 34 -7.85 -4.46 -2.68
CA PRO A 34 -6.47 -4.69 -3.12
C PRO A 34 -5.93 -3.54 -3.96
N VAL A 35 -6.76 -3.02 -4.88
CA VAL A 35 -6.38 -1.94 -5.80
C VAL A 35 -6.06 -0.66 -5.03
N LYS A 36 -6.89 -0.33 -4.03
CA LYS A 36 -6.65 0.80 -3.13
C LYS A 36 -5.48 0.53 -2.17
N GLY A 37 -5.27 -0.70 -1.74
CA GLY A 37 -4.16 -1.09 -0.86
C GLY A 37 -2.81 -0.79 -1.49
N LEU A 38 -2.63 -1.13 -2.77
CA LEU A 38 -1.41 -0.85 -3.53
C LEU A 38 -1.19 0.67 -3.69
N ALA A 39 -2.25 1.42 -3.95
CA ALA A 39 -2.22 2.88 -4.00
C ALA A 39 -1.83 3.52 -2.65
N VAL A 40 -2.39 3.03 -1.55
CA VAL A 40 -2.04 3.45 -0.19
C VAL A 40 -0.58 3.12 0.12
N PHE A 41 -0.10 1.95 -0.29
CA PHE A 41 1.29 1.55 -0.06
C PHE A 41 2.27 2.49 -0.76
N ILE A 42 2.05 2.79 -2.04
CA ILE A 42 2.86 3.75 -2.81
C ILE A 42 2.80 5.15 -2.19
N MET A 43 1.60 5.60 -1.80
CA MET A 43 1.39 6.87 -1.11
C MET A 43 2.19 6.95 0.18
N VAL A 44 2.14 5.92 1.03
CA VAL A 44 2.78 5.94 2.35
C VAL A 44 4.30 5.81 2.22
N ALA A 45 4.78 4.87 1.41
CA ALA A 45 6.22 4.63 1.23
C ALA A 45 6.90 5.86 0.61
N THR A 46 6.36 6.36 -0.50
CA THR A 46 6.98 7.44 -1.27
C THR A 46 6.64 8.81 -0.69
N GLY A 47 5.41 9.01 -0.24
CA GLY A 47 4.93 10.30 0.28
C GLY A 47 5.54 10.66 1.62
N SER A 48 5.75 9.67 2.49
CA SER A 48 6.45 9.90 3.76
C SER A 48 7.94 10.20 3.54
N GLY A 49 8.57 9.54 2.56
CA GLY A 49 9.96 9.79 2.19
C GLY A 49 10.17 11.19 1.61
N LEU A 50 9.36 11.57 0.61
CA LEU A 50 9.43 12.90 -0.01
C LEU A 50 9.15 14.03 1.00
N TYR A 51 8.15 13.86 1.85
CA TYR A 51 7.83 14.85 2.88
C TYR A 51 9.00 15.07 3.85
N ARG A 52 9.66 13.99 4.30
CA ARG A 52 10.82 14.07 5.22
C ARG A 52 12.01 14.78 4.59
N VAL A 53 12.32 14.47 3.33
CA VAL A 53 13.45 15.09 2.61
C VAL A 53 13.17 16.55 2.29
N ILE A 54 11.98 16.87 1.79
CA ILE A 54 11.66 18.21 1.24
C ILE A 54 11.25 19.19 2.34
N GLU A 55 10.37 18.79 3.27
CA GLU A 55 9.83 19.69 4.29
C GLU A 55 10.58 19.60 5.62
N GLU A 56 10.98 18.40 6.05
CA GLU A 56 11.71 18.21 7.32
C GLU A 56 13.24 18.32 7.15
N LYS A 57 13.72 18.48 5.91
CA LYS A 57 15.15 18.55 5.55
C LYS A 57 15.98 17.41 6.14
N GLU A 58 15.37 16.24 6.35
CA GLU A 58 16.09 15.05 6.79
C GLU A 58 17.09 14.62 5.71
N ASN A 59 18.22 14.09 6.17
CA ASN A 59 19.23 13.53 5.28
C ASN A 59 18.62 12.40 4.44
N PHE A 60 18.87 12.41 3.13
CA PHE A 60 18.28 11.50 2.16
C PHE A 60 18.49 10.02 2.53
N LEU A 61 19.68 9.70 3.06
CA LEU A 61 20.01 8.36 3.55
C LEU A 61 19.09 7.90 4.69
N ILE A 62 18.82 8.78 5.66
CA ILE A 62 17.96 8.48 6.81
C ILE A 62 16.50 8.32 6.37
N ALA A 63 16.03 9.21 5.50
CA ALA A 63 14.69 9.13 4.93
C ALA A 63 14.50 7.84 4.11
N GLY A 64 15.51 7.45 3.33
CA GLY A 64 15.54 6.21 2.56
C GLY A 64 15.45 4.96 3.44
N VAL A 65 16.28 4.86 4.49
CA VAL A 65 16.25 3.73 5.43
C VAL A 65 14.88 3.61 6.11
N LYS A 66 14.29 4.73 6.57
CA LYS A 66 12.94 4.72 7.16
C LYS A 66 11.87 4.34 6.15
N GLY A 67 12.03 4.70 4.88
CA GLY A 67 11.16 4.30 3.77
C GLY A 67 11.23 2.79 3.53
N ILE A 68 12.43 2.22 3.43
CA ILE A 68 12.66 0.78 3.30
C ILE A 68 12.05 0.03 4.50
N MET A 69 12.26 0.52 5.72
CA MET A 69 11.68 -0.07 6.93
C MET A 69 10.14 -0.08 6.86
N SER A 70 9.54 0.97 6.33
CA SER A 70 8.08 1.06 6.15
C SER A 70 7.58 0.10 5.06
N MET A 71 8.34 -0.09 3.98
CA MET A 71 8.04 -1.09 2.94
C MET A 71 8.11 -2.52 3.49
N LEU A 72 9.15 -2.84 4.26
CA LEU A 72 9.29 -4.15 4.92
C LEU A 72 8.14 -4.42 5.88
N LEU A 73 7.71 -3.42 6.63
CA LEU A 73 6.59 -3.54 7.56
C LEU A 73 5.26 -3.79 6.82
N GLY A 74 5.05 -3.12 5.68
CA GLY A 74 3.89 -3.41 4.82
C GLY A 74 3.95 -4.80 4.19
N PHE A 75 5.13 -5.28 3.79
CA PHE A 75 5.32 -6.64 3.29
C PHE A 75 5.02 -7.70 4.36
N PHE A 76 5.47 -7.45 5.59
CA PHE A 76 5.17 -8.30 6.75
C PHE A 76 3.66 -8.37 7.03
N ILE A 77 2.96 -7.23 6.96
CA ILE A 77 1.49 -7.18 7.11
C ILE A 77 0.81 -8.01 6.02
N LEU A 78 1.22 -7.90 4.76
CA LEU A 78 0.67 -8.71 3.67
C LEU A 78 0.87 -10.22 3.91
N LEU A 79 2.04 -10.61 4.42
CA LEU A 79 2.35 -11.98 4.81
C LEU A 79 1.40 -12.50 5.91
N LEU A 80 1.11 -11.68 6.92
CA LEU A 80 0.13 -12.00 7.96
C LEU A 80 -1.29 -12.18 7.40
N PHE A 81 -1.70 -11.32 6.45
CA PHE A 81 -3.00 -11.47 5.80
C PHE A 81 -3.09 -12.75 4.96
N GLY A 82 -2.01 -13.12 4.24
CA GLY A 82 -1.96 -14.39 3.50
C GLY A 82 -2.04 -15.62 4.41
N LEU A 83 -1.38 -15.58 5.58
CA LEU A 83 -1.50 -16.62 6.61
C LEU A 83 -2.91 -16.69 7.18
N LEU A 84 -3.51 -15.53 7.49
CA LEU A 84 -4.88 -15.45 8.02
C LEU A 84 -5.89 -16.02 7.01
N GLN A 85 -5.78 -15.65 5.73
CA GLN A 85 -6.61 -16.20 4.65
C GLN A 85 -6.46 -17.72 4.56
N SER A 86 -5.23 -18.24 4.62
CA SER A 86 -4.97 -19.69 4.59
C SER A 86 -5.63 -20.44 5.75
N ILE A 87 -5.75 -19.81 6.93
CA ILE A 87 -6.45 -20.39 8.08
C ILE A 87 -7.96 -20.30 7.86
N LEU A 88 -8.48 -19.15 7.46
CA LEU A 88 -9.91 -18.90 7.28
C LEU A 88 -10.55 -19.74 6.17
N LEU A 89 -9.81 -20.02 5.10
CA LEU A 89 -10.24 -20.93 4.03
C LEU A 89 -10.55 -22.34 4.56
N LYS A 90 -9.84 -22.82 5.60
CA LYS A 90 -10.14 -24.11 6.23
C LYS A 90 -11.51 -24.14 6.93
N TYR A 91 -12.04 -22.97 7.26
CA TYR A 91 -13.37 -22.80 7.86
C TYR A 91 -14.42 -22.37 6.83
N GLY A 92 -14.10 -22.37 5.54
CA GLY A 92 -14.99 -21.93 4.46
C GLY A 92 -15.23 -20.42 4.40
N ILE A 93 -14.40 -19.62 5.10
CA ILE A 93 -14.49 -18.17 5.09
C ILE A 93 -13.50 -17.63 4.05
N ASP A 94 -14.04 -17.13 2.94
CA ASP A 94 -13.24 -16.54 1.87
C ASP A 94 -13.11 -15.02 2.05
N ILE A 95 -11.88 -14.58 2.39
CA ILE A 95 -11.51 -13.16 2.46
C ILE A 95 -10.71 -12.69 1.23
N THR A 96 -10.58 -13.54 0.20
CA THR A 96 -9.92 -13.20 -1.07
C THR A 96 -10.41 -11.87 -1.68
N PRO A 97 -11.71 -11.54 -1.66
CA PRO A 97 -12.20 -10.20 -2.02
C PRO A 97 -11.48 -9.03 -1.34
N ILE A 98 -11.11 -9.21 -0.08
CA ILE A 98 -10.55 -8.17 0.78
C ILE A 98 -9.02 -8.12 0.60
N VAL A 99 -8.38 -9.27 0.45
CA VAL A 99 -6.91 -9.39 0.42
C VAL A 99 -6.34 -9.35 -1.01
N GLY A 100 -7.15 -9.74 -2.01
CA GLY A 100 -6.78 -9.69 -3.43
C GLY A 100 -5.81 -10.76 -3.89
N LEU A 101 -5.61 -11.81 -3.09
CA LEU A 101 -4.75 -12.93 -3.44
C LEU A 101 -5.55 -13.91 -4.29
N PRO A 102 -5.20 -14.18 -5.56
CA PRO A 102 -5.90 -15.18 -6.36
C PRO A 102 -5.86 -16.53 -5.63
N ILE A 103 -7.01 -17.21 -5.60
CA ILE A 103 -7.11 -18.59 -5.15
C ILE A 103 -6.71 -19.44 -6.35
N ASP A 104 -5.48 -19.93 -6.36
CA ASP A 104 -5.03 -20.98 -7.29
C ASP A 104 -5.23 -22.36 -6.62
#